data_AF-A0A397XPC7-F1
#
_entry.id   AF-A0A397XPC7-F1
#
_cell.length_a   1.000
_cell.length_b   1.000
_cell.length_c   1.000
_cell.angle_alpha   90.00
_cell.angle_beta   90.00
_cell.angle_gamma   90.00
#
_symmetry.space_group_name_H-M   'P 1'
#
loop_
_entity.id
_entity.type
_entity.pdbx_description
1 polymer ?
#
loop_
_entity_poly.entity_id
_entity_poly.type
_entity_poly.pdbx_seq_one_letter_code
_entity_poly.pdbx_strand_id
1 'polypeptide(L)' 'MLSDESEKLDLTFFNQRQRRVLWTPEEEEMLKVGVETFATDPKKNIPWKRILKMGENVFHQTRNPADLKDKWRRHNPSH' A
#
# COMPACT_ATOMS: atom_id res chain seq x y z
N MET A 1 -31.60 6.03 2.45
CA MET A 1 -30.64 6.42 1.40
C MET A 1 -30.16 7.81 1.72
N LEU A 2 -28.92 7.94 2.20
CA LEU A 2 -28.12 9.15 2.12
C LEU A 2 -26.69 8.70 2.37
N SER A 3 -26.01 8.54 1.25
CA SER A 3 -24.59 8.26 1.10
C SER A 3 -23.81 9.45 1.67
N ASP A 4 -23.24 9.32 2.87
CA ASP A 4 -22.23 10.27 3.37
C ASP A 4 -21.49 9.71 4.60
N GLU A 5 -20.80 8.58 4.44
CA GLU A 5 -19.82 8.10 5.43
C GLU A 5 -18.41 8.09 4.81
N SER A 6 -18.08 9.15 4.07
CA SER A 6 -16.84 9.26 3.27
C SER A 6 -15.83 10.30 3.79
N GLU A 7 -15.97 10.80 5.03
CA GLU A 7 -15.05 11.82 5.58
C GLU A 7 -14.67 11.59 7.05
N LYS A 8 -14.34 10.36 7.45
CA LYS A 8 -13.74 10.10 8.77
C LYS A 8 -12.45 9.33 8.65
N LEU A 9 -11.34 9.99 8.29
CA LEU A 9 -9.98 9.71 8.83
C LEU A 9 -8.84 10.58 8.24
N ASP A 10 -9.07 11.83 7.82
CA ASP A 10 -7.95 12.72 7.41
C ASP A 10 -7.20 13.39 8.60
N LEU A 11 -7.61 13.13 9.85
CA LEU A 11 -7.05 13.78 11.04
C LEU A 11 -5.86 13.05 11.67
N THR A 12 -4.85 12.68 10.89
CA THR A 12 -3.52 12.30 11.44
C THR A 12 -2.37 13.21 11.01
N PHE A 13 -2.67 14.32 10.33
CA PHE A 13 -1.76 15.45 10.22
C PHE A 13 -1.52 16.05 11.61
N PHE A 14 -0.34 15.81 12.18
CA PHE A 14 0.47 16.68 13.05
C PHE A 14 1.33 15.83 13.99
N ASN A 15 2.29 15.12 13.41
CA ASN A 15 3.54 14.84 14.12
C ASN A 15 4.70 15.08 13.13
N GLN A 16 5.43 16.16 13.38
CA GLN A 16 6.46 16.78 12.55
C GLN A 16 7.76 15.95 12.45
N ARG A 17 7.67 14.63 12.23
CA ARG A 17 8.81 13.78 11.89
C ARG A 17 8.41 12.83 10.78
N GLN A 18 8.85 13.18 9.58
CA GLN A 18 8.62 12.51 8.30
C GLN A 18 7.21 12.73 7.77
N ARG A 19 7.11 13.44 6.65
CA ARG A 19 5.92 13.46 5.80
C ARG A 19 5.62 12.01 5.42
N ARG A 20 4.79 11.33 6.22
CA ARG A 20 4.32 9.99 5.89
C ARG A 20 3.47 10.19 4.65
N VAL A 21 4.03 9.84 3.49
CA VAL A 21 3.27 9.82 2.25
C VAL A 21 2.11 8.86 2.50
N LEU A 22 0.91 9.43 2.65
CA LEU A 22 -0.31 8.66 2.87
C LEU A 22 -0.49 7.75 1.65
N TRP A 23 -0.88 6.50 1.90
CA TRP A 23 -1.17 5.58 0.82
C TRP A 23 -2.53 5.96 0.24
N THR A 24 -2.59 6.26 -1.05
CA THR A 24 -3.87 6.48 -1.71
C THR A 24 -4.58 5.13 -1.92
N PRO A 25 -5.92 5.10 -2.01
CA PRO A 25 -6.65 3.88 -2.32
C PRO A 25 -6.17 3.23 -3.63
N GLU A 26 -5.80 4.03 -4.63
CA GLU A 26 -5.20 3.55 -5.89
C GLU A 26 -3.88 2.80 -5.66
N GLU A 27 -3.00 3.34 -4.81
CA GLU A 27 -1.75 2.65 -4.42
C GLU A 27 -2.05 1.33 -3.69
N GLU A 28 -3.03 1.32 -2.79
CA GLU A 28 -3.41 0.12 -2.04
C GLU A 28 -4.01 -0.96 -2.94
N GLU A 29 -4.87 -0.59 -3.88
CA GLU A 29 -5.43 -1.51 -4.87
C GLU A 29 -4.33 -2.08 -5.78
N MET A 30 -3.44 -1.23 -6.30
CA MET A 30 -2.32 -1.67 -7.12
C MET A 30 -1.37 -2.60 -6.35
N LEU A 31 -1.14 -2.32 -5.06
CA LEU A 31 -0.38 -3.20 -4.17
C LEU A 31 -1.08 -4.56 -4.01
N LYS A 32 -2.38 -4.58 -3.75
CA LYS A 32 -3.16 -5.81 -3.58
C LYS A 32 -3.16 -6.65 -4.85
N VAL A 33 -3.45 -6.05 -6.00
CA VAL A 33 -3.42 -6.71 -7.32
C VAL A 33 -2.03 -7.26 -7.62
N GLY A 34 -0.98 -6.47 -7.37
CA GLY A 34 0.40 -6.92 -7.55
C GLY A 34 0.76 -8.08 -6.61
N VAL A 35 0.40 -8.00 -5.32
CA VAL A 35 0.64 -9.10 -4.39
C VAL A 35 -0.12 -10.34 -4.83
N GLU A 36 -1.40 -10.25 -5.18
CA GLU A 36 -2.19 -11.41 -5.63
C GLU A 36 -1.63 -12.03 -6.92
N THR A 37 -1.17 -11.20 -7.86
CA THR A 37 -0.59 -11.63 -9.14
C THR A 37 0.79 -12.27 -8.97
N PHE A 38 1.62 -11.77 -8.05
CA PHE A 38 3.01 -12.21 -7.88
C PHE A 38 3.24 -13.13 -6.67
N ALA A 39 2.31 -13.19 -5.72
CA ALA A 39 2.29 -14.13 -4.59
C ALA A 39 1.59 -15.44 -4.99
N THR A 40 1.84 -15.91 -6.21
CA THR A 40 1.34 -17.18 -6.74
C THR A 40 1.81 -18.39 -5.95
N ASP A 41 2.94 -18.27 -5.24
CA ASP A 41 3.49 -19.32 -4.41
C ASP A 41 3.62 -18.84 -2.95
N PRO A 42 2.91 -19.42 -1.98
CA PRO A 42 3.04 -19.05 -0.56
C PRO A 42 4.43 -19.37 0.02
N LYS A 43 5.24 -20.19 -0.68
CA LYS A 43 6.63 -20.49 -0.33
C LYS A 43 7.64 -19.52 -0.94
N LYS A 44 7.26 -18.73 -1.95
CA LYS A 44 8.19 -17.79 -2.61
C LYS A 44 8.04 -16.41 -2.00
N ASN A 45 9.18 -15.75 -1.82
CA ASN A 45 9.21 -14.38 -1.33
C ASN A 45 8.55 -13.46 -2.36
N ILE A 46 7.55 -12.67 -1.95
CA ILE A 46 6.82 -11.76 -2.83
C ILE A 46 7.82 -10.80 -3.49
N PRO A 47 7.89 -10.72 -4.83
CA PRO A 47 8.82 -9.85 -5.53
C PRO A 47 8.34 -8.39 -5.51
N TRP A 48 8.47 -7.73 -4.36
CA TRP A 48 8.07 -6.32 -4.16
C TRP A 48 8.66 -5.37 -5.20
N LYS A 49 9.87 -5.65 -5.70
CA LYS A 49 10.50 -4.89 -6.80
C LYS A 49 9.72 -4.98 -8.11
N ARG A 50 9.11 -6.14 -8.41
CA ARG A 50 8.26 -6.30 -9.61
C ARG A 50 6.93 -5.60 -9.44
N ILE A 51 6.34 -5.68 -8.25
CA ILE A 51 5.09 -4.96 -7.93
C ILE A 51 5.30 -3.45 -8.05
N LEU A 52 6.37 -2.92 -7.44
CA LEU A 52 6.70 -1.50 -7.52
C LEU A 52 6.88 -1.05 -8.98
N LYS A 53 7.57 -1.86 -9.80
CA LYS A 53 7.74 -1.56 -11.23
C LYS A 53 6.42 -1.63 -12.01
N MET A 54 5.55 -2.59 -11.69
CA MET A 54 4.23 -2.71 -12.32
C MET A 54 3.36 -1.50 -12.01
N GLY A 55 3.41 -1.01 -10.78
CA GLY A 55 2.69 0.18 -10.35
C GLY A 55 3.53 1.45 -10.37
N GLU A 56 4.63 1.55 -11.13
CA GLU A 56 5.54 2.72 -11.05
C GLU A 56 4.85 4.05 -11.39
N ASN A 57 3.76 3.99 -12.15
CA ASN A 57 2.91 5.13 -12.50
C ASN A 57 1.82 5.43 -11.46
N VAL A 58 1.53 4.48 -10.57
CA VAL A 58 0.50 4.59 -9.51
C VAL A 58 1.15 4.89 -8.16
N PHE A 59 2.27 4.23 -7.87
CA PHE A 59 3.07 4.43 -6.67
C PHE A 59 3.83 5.75 -6.75
N HIS A 60 3.90 6.43 -5.61
CA HIS A 60 4.72 7.63 -5.50
C HIS A 60 6.21 7.28 -5.74
N GLN A 61 6.98 8.16 -6.39
CA GLN A 61 8.40 7.92 -6.71
C GLN A 61 9.29 7.69 -5.47
N THR A 62 8.81 8.10 -4.30
CA THR A 62 9.49 7.90 -3.02
C THR A 62 9.18 6.54 -2.38
N ARG A 63 8.28 5.74 -2.96
CA ARG A 63 7.92 4.41 -2.46
C ARG A 63 9.03 3.43 -2.76
N ASN A 64 9.49 2.74 -1.72
CA ASN A 64 10.47 1.69 -1.86
C ASN A 64 9.80 0.31 -1.74
N PRO A 65 10.43 -0.75 -2.28
CA PRO A 65 9.92 -2.11 -2.12
C PRO A 65 9.76 -2.53 -0.65
N ALA A 66 10.53 -1.93 0.26
CA ALA A 66 10.39 -2.10 1.70
C ALA A 66 9.09 -1.50 2.25
N ASP A 67 8.70 -0.31 1.78
CA ASP A 67 7.44 0.34 2.18
C ASP A 67 6.23 -0.50 1.77
N LEU A 68 6.25 -1.09 0.57
CA LEU A 68 5.20 -1.99 0.10
C LEU A 68 5.05 -3.20 1.03
N LYS A 69 6.17 -3.81 1.42
CA LYS A 69 6.19 -4.95 2.35
C LYS A 69 5.65 -4.58 3.73
N ASP A 70 6.08 -3.44 4.28
CA ASP A 70 5.64 -2.99 5.61
C ASP A 70 4.17 -2.57 5.61
N LYS A 71 3.69 -1.94 4.53
CA LYS A 71 2.28 -1.65 4.33
C LYS A 71 1.45 -2.92 4.25
N TRP A 72 1.88 -3.91 3.47
CA TRP A 72 1.18 -5.18 3.33
C TRP A 72 1.09 -5.96 4.66
N ARG A 73 2.18 -5.99 5.44
CA ARG A 73 2.20 -6.61 6.77
C ARG A 73 1.31 -5.88 7.77
N ARG A 74 1.23 -4.56 7.69
CA ARG A 74 0.33 -3.76 8.54
C ARG A 74 -1.14 -4.07 8.25
N HIS A 75 -1.50 -4.24 6.99
CA HIS A 75 -2.86 -4.57 6.56
C HIS A 75 -3.23 -6.05 6.74
N ASN A 76 -2.23 -6.94 6.78
CA ASN A 76 -2.42 -8.36 7.11
C ASN A 76 -1.66 -8.72 8.39
N PRO A 77 -2.13 -8.25 9.56
CA PRO A 77 -1.59 -8.72 10.84
C PRO A 77 -1.96 -10.21 10.95
N SER A 78 -0.95 -11.07 10.83
CA SER A 78 -0.92 -12.51 11.14
C SER A 78 -2.27 -13.24 11.21
N HIS A 79 -2.53 -14.04 10.17
CA HIS A 79 -3.45 -15.18 10.22
C HIS A 79 -2.87 -16.32 11.05
#